data_AF-W5YVG3-F1
#
_entry.id   AF-W5YVG3-F1
#
_cell.length_a   1.000
_cell.length_b   1.000
_cell.length_c   1.000
_cell.angle_alpha   90.00
_cell.angle_beta   90.00
_cell.angle_gamma   90.00
#
_symmetry.space_group_name_H-M   'P 1'
#
loop_
_entity.id
_entity.type
_entity.pdbx_description
1 polymer ?
#
loop_
_entity_poly.entity_id
_entity_poly.type
_entity_poly.pdbx_seq_one_letter_code
_entity_poly.pdbx_strand_id
1 'polypeptide(L)'
;MFFMPLVIIALILLQFDEPLSPEVPALVEQTTAKKTNEAYLYLLGIDAPLNGEPSDIGESLLAYSREQDQLEADDPFTTERAPWPDYEALARPEGAFFCRWTDENCRVRVLSSWNEAPALSEADKTVLDRYRTFMTMDGFQSLAKPSVHEPMPSFHYLLSGHRLVMLEALREADGEILKRPFGCWRAPSIVCALSWSGRIPSLAKWSTWR
;
A
#
# COMPACT_ATOMS: atom_id res chain seq x y z
N MET A 1 1.11 -42.00 -36.89
CA MET A 1 1.39 -40.68 -37.50
C MET A 1 0.13 -39.82 -37.76
N PHE A 2 -1.09 -40.29 -37.45
CA PHE A 2 -2.34 -39.52 -37.63
C PHE A 2 -2.79 -38.71 -36.39
N PHE A 3 -2.15 -38.90 -35.24
CA PHE A 3 -2.51 -38.18 -34.00
C PHE A 3 -2.04 -36.72 -33.99
N MET A 4 -0.92 -36.44 -34.64
CA MET A 4 -0.30 -35.11 -34.67
C MET A 4 -1.17 -34.03 -35.35
N PRO A 5 -1.79 -34.27 -36.52
CA PRO A 5 -2.69 -33.27 -37.12
C PRO A 5 -3.97 -33.06 -36.29
N LEU A 6 -4.49 -34.09 -35.62
CA LEU A 6 -5.66 -33.98 -34.74
C LEU A 6 -5.39 -33.10 -33.52
N VAL A 7 -4.20 -33.23 -32.91
CA VAL A 7 -3.77 -32.36 -31.81
C VAL A 7 -3.62 -30.91 -32.28
N ILE A 8 -3.03 -30.68 -33.46
CA ILE A 8 -2.89 -29.33 -34.02
C ILE A 8 -4.27 -28.70 -34.28
N ILE A 9 -5.21 -29.45 -34.86
CA ILE A 9 -6.59 -28.96 -35.08
C ILE A 9 -7.27 -28.66 -33.76
N ALA A 10 -7.15 -29.52 -32.75
CA ALA A 10 -7.72 -29.28 -31.42
C ALA A 10 -7.13 -28.02 -30.77
N LEU A 11 -5.83 -27.78 -30.90
CA LEU A 11 -5.17 -26.57 -30.40
C LEU A 11 -5.65 -25.30 -31.13
N ILE A 12 -5.86 -25.37 -32.44
CA ILE A 12 -6.42 -24.27 -33.22
C ILE A 12 -7.86 -23.98 -32.79
N LEU A 13 -8.68 -25.01 -32.60
CA LEU A 13 -10.06 -24.86 -32.15
C LEU A 13 -10.14 -24.29 -30.71
N LEU A 14 -9.20 -24.68 -29.84
CA LEU A 14 -9.08 -24.13 -28.47
C LEU A 14 -8.65 -22.65 -28.44
N GLN A 15 -8.20 -22.07 -29.55
CA GLN A 15 -7.85 -20.65 -29.62
C GLN A 15 -9.04 -19.76 -29.99
N PHE A 16 -10.13 -20.33 -30.50
CA PHE A 16 -11.34 -19.58 -30.79
C PHE A 16 -12.21 -19.52 -29.54
N ASP A 17 -12.30 -18.33 -28.96
CA ASP A 17 -13.17 -18.07 -27.82
C ASP A 17 -14.65 -18.08 -28.24
N GLU A 18 -15.54 -18.38 -27.31
CA GLU A 18 -16.98 -18.25 -27.56
C GLU A 18 -17.35 -16.76 -27.73
N PRO A 19 -18.31 -16.41 -28.61
CA PRO A 19 -18.74 -15.02 -28.76
C PRO A 19 -19.33 -14.52 -27.43
N LEU A 20 -19.13 -13.22 -27.14
CA LEU A 20 -19.71 -12.60 -25.95
C LEU A 20 -21.21 -12.85 -25.89
N SER A 21 -21.70 -13.24 -24.71
CA SER A 21 -23.13 -13.39 -24.49
C SER A 21 -23.84 -12.02 -24.64
N PRO A 22 -25.09 -12.00 -25.13
CA PRO A 22 -25.79 -10.74 -25.43
C PRO A 22 -26.08 -9.88 -24.18
N GLU A 23 -25.95 -10.44 -22.99
CA GLU A 23 -26.09 -9.74 -21.72
C GLU A 23 -24.84 -8.91 -21.33
N VAL A 24 -23.66 -9.25 -21.87
CA VAL A 24 -22.41 -8.57 -21.52
C VAL A 24 -22.38 -7.11 -21.98
N PRO A 25 -22.77 -6.76 -23.22
CA PRO A 25 -22.82 -5.36 -23.65
C PRO A 25 -23.73 -4.49 -22.76
N ALA A 26 -24.89 -5.03 -22.35
CA ALA A 26 -25.83 -4.35 -21.47
C ALA A 26 -25.27 -4.14 -20.04
N LEU A 27 -24.42 -5.05 -19.57
CA LEU A 27 -23.72 -4.91 -18.29
C LEU A 27 -22.58 -3.88 -18.38
N VAL A 28 -21.83 -3.88 -19.49
CA VAL A 28 -20.76 -2.90 -19.75
C VAL A 28 -21.34 -1.48 -19.80
N GLU A 29 -22.48 -1.27 -20.45
CA GLU A 29 -23.15 0.05 -20.47
C GLU A 29 -23.55 0.52 -19.06
N GLN A 30 -23.98 -0.38 -18.17
CA GLN A 30 -24.32 -0.04 -16.78
C GLN A 30 -23.10 0.34 -15.93
N THR A 31 -21.90 -0.05 -16.36
CA THR A 31 -20.63 0.30 -15.69
C THR A 31 -19.99 1.56 -16.24
N THR A 32 -20.69 2.34 -17.09
CA THR A 32 -20.14 3.55 -17.72
C THR A 32 -19.44 4.42 -16.68
N ALA A 33 -18.14 4.64 -16.92
CA ALA A 33 -17.28 5.38 -16.01
C ALA A 33 -17.86 6.76 -15.73
N LYS A 34 -17.83 7.19 -14.46
CA LYS A 34 -18.11 8.59 -14.11
C LYS A 34 -17.24 9.50 -14.97
N LYS A 35 -17.75 10.66 -15.37
CA LYS A 35 -16.97 11.64 -16.16
C LYS A 35 -15.74 12.15 -15.40
N THR A 36 -15.84 12.20 -14.08
CA THR A 36 -14.77 12.61 -13.17
C THR A 36 -14.78 11.73 -11.91
N ASN A 37 -13.61 11.54 -11.32
CA ASN A 37 -13.44 10.80 -10.08
C ASN A 37 -12.21 11.36 -9.35
N GLU A 38 -12.44 12.16 -8.32
CA GLU A 38 -11.37 12.82 -7.55
C GLU A 38 -10.46 11.80 -6.87
N ALA A 39 -11.02 10.73 -6.28
CA ALA A 39 -10.25 9.67 -5.63
C ALA A 39 -9.31 8.95 -6.60
N TYR A 40 -9.76 8.74 -7.85
CA TYR A 40 -8.94 8.16 -8.90
C TYR A 40 -7.77 9.07 -9.27
N LEU A 41 -8.05 10.34 -9.58
CA LEU A 41 -7.01 11.31 -9.94
C LEU A 41 -6.01 11.49 -8.79
N TYR A 42 -6.50 11.62 -7.57
CA TYR A 42 -5.68 11.75 -6.39
C TYR A 42 -4.77 10.54 -6.17
N LEU A 43 -5.31 9.32 -6.30
CA LEU A 43 -4.52 8.10 -6.14
C LEU A 43 -3.49 7.95 -7.27
N LEU A 44 -3.89 8.29 -8.50
CA LEU A 44 -3.03 8.17 -9.67
C LEU A 44 -1.77 9.05 -9.54
N GLY A 45 -1.92 10.26 -9.00
CA GLY A 45 -0.80 11.16 -8.72
C GLY A 45 -0.37 11.22 -7.26
N ILE A 46 -0.64 10.19 -6.44
CA ILE A 46 -0.32 10.19 -5.00
C ILE A 46 1.17 10.45 -4.68
N ASP A 47 2.03 10.22 -5.67
CA ASP A 47 3.47 10.40 -5.61
C ASP A 47 3.96 11.77 -6.11
N ALA A 48 3.05 12.73 -6.31
CA ALA A 48 3.38 14.10 -6.70
C ALA A 48 4.51 14.71 -5.85
N PRO A 49 5.30 15.68 -6.36
CA PRO A 49 6.37 16.31 -5.59
C PRO A 49 5.89 16.86 -4.24
N LEU A 50 6.81 17.15 -3.30
CA LEU A 50 6.48 17.56 -1.93
C LEU A 50 5.45 18.71 -1.84
N ASN A 51 5.57 19.69 -2.73
CA ASN A 51 4.67 20.86 -2.82
C ASN A 51 3.68 20.76 -4.00
N GLY A 52 3.56 19.58 -4.62
CA GLY A 52 2.67 19.33 -5.74
C GLY A 52 1.36 18.71 -5.27
N GLU A 53 0.28 19.07 -5.96
CA GLU A 53 -1.04 18.48 -5.73
C GLU A 53 -1.17 17.13 -6.46
N PRO A 54 -1.56 16.05 -5.75
CA PRO A 54 -1.73 14.73 -6.36
C PRO A 54 -2.70 14.71 -7.54
N SER A 55 -3.78 15.48 -7.46
CA SER A 55 -4.79 15.52 -8.52
C SER A 55 -4.24 16.09 -9.83
N ASP A 56 -3.35 17.09 -9.79
CA ASP A 56 -2.75 17.69 -11.00
C ASP A 56 -1.86 16.69 -11.75
N ILE A 57 -1.07 15.90 -11.01
CA ILE A 57 -0.27 14.80 -11.58
C ILE A 57 -1.18 13.70 -12.10
N GLY A 58 -2.24 13.35 -11.36
CA GLY A 58 -3.24 12.37 -11.79
C GLY A 58 -3.93 12.76 -13.09
N GLU A 59 -4.28 14.04 -13.27
CA GLU A 59 -4.85 14.56 -14.51
C GLU A 59 -3.87 14.44 -15.68
N SER A 60 -2.59 14.76 -15.44
CA SER A 60 -1.53 14.63 -16.45
C SER A 60 -1.32 13.18 -16.88
N LEU A 61 -1.34 12.23 -15.94
CA LEU A 61 -1.24 10.80 -16.21
C LEU A 61 -2.46 10.24 -16.93
N LEU A 62 -3.66 10.72 -16.59
CA LEU A 62 -4.89 10.35 -17.30
C LEU A 62 -4.92 10.93 -18.72
N ALA A 63 -4.42 12.15 -18.93
CA ALA A 63 -4.30 12.76 -20.25
C ALA A 63 -3.35 11.95 -21.14
N TYR A 64 -2.19 11.56 -20.60
CA TYR A 64 -1.24 10.65 -21.26
C TYR A 64 -1.93 9.35 -21.71
N SER A 65 -2.67 8.69 -20.81
CA SER A 65 -3.39 7.45 -21.14
C SER A 65 -4.40 7.63 -22.27
N ARG A 66 -5.11 8.75 -22.29
CA ARG A 66 -6.12 9.05 -23.31
C ARG A 66 -5.49 9.35 -24.67
N GLU A 67 -4.35 10.02 -24.68
CA GLU A 67 -3.59 10.26 -25.91
C GLU A 67 -3.04 8.94 -26.47
N GLN A 68 -2.52 8.08 -25.60
CA GLN A 68 -2.07 6.73 -25.99
C GLN A 68 -3.22 5.89 -26.58
N ASP A 69 -4.39 5.90 -25.94
CA ASP A 69 -5.59 5.22 -26.44
C ASP A 69 -6.03 5.75 -27.83
N GLN A 70 -5.82 7.04 -28.12
CA GLN A 70 -6.14 7.64 -29.42
C GLN A 70 -5.17 7.19 -30.51
N LEU A 71 -3.86 7.17 -30.22
CA LEU A 71 -2.84 6.66 -31.16
C LEU A 71 -3.14 5.21 -31.58
N GLU A 72 -3.53 4.36 -30.64
CA GLU A 72 -3.88 2.97 -30.91
C GLU A 72 -5.23 2.78 -31.62
N ALA A 73 -6.17 3.71 -31.40
CA ALA A 73 -7.43 3.72 -32.14
C ALA A 73 -7.22 4.10 -33.61
N ASP A 74 -6.30 5.03 -33.88
CA ASP A 74 -5.95 5.49 -35.23
C ASP A 74 -5.10 4.44 -35.98
N ASP A 75 -4.11 3.82 -35.30
CA ASP A 75 -3.31 2.71 -35.82
C ASP A 75 -3.00 1.67 -34.73
N PRO A 76 -3.69 0.51 -34.72
CA PRO A 76 -3.48 -0.55 -33.74
C PRO A 76 -2.06 -1.15 -33.71
N PHE A 77 -1.24 -0.89 -34.73
CA PHE A 77 0.14 -1.37 -34.83
C PHE A 77 1.18 -0.25 -34.70
N THR A 78 0.76 0.95 -34.28
CA THR A 78 1.67 2.07 -34.09
C THR A 78 2.75 1.74 -33.07
N THR A 79 3.95 2.27 -33.31
CA THR A 79 5.06 2.25 -32.33
C THR A 79 5.27 3.62 -31.69
N GLU A 80 4.50 4.62 -32.12
CA GLU A 80 4.47 5.94 -31.50
C GLU A 80 3.90 5.84 -30.08
N ARG A 81 4.38 6.72 -29.20
CA ARG A 81 3.93 6.80 -27.82
C ARG A 81 3.72 8.24 -27.45
N ALA A 82 2.64 8.49 -26.71
CA ALA A 82 2.46 9.76 -26.04
C ALA A 82 3.68 10.06 -25.13
N PRO A 83 4.07 11.32 -24.94
CA PRO A 83 5.14 11.67 -24.02
C PRO A 83 4.69 11.40 -22.57
N TRP A 84 5.49 10.63 -21.82
CA TRP A 84 5.22 10.43 -20.40
C TRP A 84 5.38 11.76 -19.63
N PRO A 85 4.48 12.11 -18.70
CA PRO A 85 4.60 13.33 -17.91
C PRO A 85 5.91 13.38 -17.11
N ASP A 86 6.65 14.48 -17.25
CA ASP A 86 7.92 14.69 -16.53
C ASP A 86 7.66 15.35 -15.17
N TYR A 87 7.90 14.61 -14.08
CA TYR A 87 7.83 15.13 -12.72
C TYR A 87 8.75 14.34 -11.77
N GLU A 88 9.21 15.02 -10.70
CA GLU A 88 10.00 14.37 -9.66
C GLU A 88 9.08 13.77 -8.58
N ALA A 89 9.01 12.45 -8.53
CA ALA A 89 8.20 11.76 -7.53
C ALA A 89 8.70 12.03 -6.11
N LEU A 90 7.77 12.13 -5.16
CA LEU A 90 8.05 12.30 -3.73
C LEU A 90 9.01 11.22 -3.22
N ALA A 91 10.02 11.60 -2.45
CA ALA A 91 10.90 10.61 -1.82
C ALA A 91 10.10 9.60 -0.98
N ARG A 92 10.42 8.32 -1.12
CA ARG A 92 9.73 7.26 -0.37
C ARG A 92 10.25 7.19 1.06
N PRO A 93 9.39 6.83 2.03
CA PRO A 93 9.84 6.52 3.37
C PRO A 93 10.83 5.35 3.37
N GLU A 94 11.93 5.51 4.12
CA GLU A 94 13.00 4.54 4.24
C GLU A 94 13.27 4.15 5.70
N GLY A 95 14.00 3.05 5.90
CA GLY A 95 14.43 2.60 7.23
C GLY A 95 13.91 1.22 7.62
N ALA A 96 14.13 0.86 8.90
CA ALA A 96 13.82 -0.47 9.43
C ALA A 96 12.33 -0.84 9.33
N PHE A 97 11.44 0.14 9.37
CA PHE A 97 9.99 -0.05 9.31
C PHE A 97 9.43 -0.18 7.90
N PHE A 98 10.20 0.21 6.88
CA PHE A 98 9.77 0.24 5.49
C PHE A 98 10.42 -0.84 4.62
N CYS A 99 11.03 -1.86 5.26
CA CYS A 99 11.53 -3.03 4.54
C CYS A 99 10.41 -3.80 3.84
N ARG A 100 10.78 -4.52 2.77
CA ARG A 100 9.88 -5.44 2.09
C ARG A 100 9.76 -6.71 2.91
N TRP A 101 8.61 -7.36 2.83
CA TRP A 101 8.38 -8.62 3.55
C TRP A 101 9.34 -9.74 3.10
N THR A 102 9.84 -9.64 1.86
CA THR A 102 10.84 -10.54 1.27
C THR A 102 12.27 -10.26 1.74
N ASP A 103 12.52 -9.11 2.35
CA ASP A 103 13.87 -8.77 2.83
C ASP A 103 14.22 -9.66 4.02
N GLU A 104 15.45 -10.15 4.03
CA GLU A 104 15.95 -10.95 5.15
C GLU A 104 15.81 -10.18 6.46
N ASN A 105 15.31 -10.87 7.48
CA ASN A 105 15.17 -10.32 8.83
C ASN A 105 14.30 -9.06 8.92
N CYS A 106 13.46 -8.72 7.91
CA CYS A 106 12.59 -7.54 7.97
C CYS A 106 11.73 -7.54 9.24
N ARG A 107 11.11 -8.68 9.59
CA ARG A 107 10.36 -8.83 10.84
C ARG A 107 11.22 -8.54 12.08
N VAL A 108 12.44 -9.08 12.13
CA VAL A 108 13.34 -8.86 13.27
C VAL A 108 13.72 -7.39 13.37
N ARG A 109 14.03 -6.73 12.25
CA ARG A 109 14.37 -5.30 12.18
C ARG A 109 13.22 -4.42 12.67
N VAL A 110 11.99 -4.67 12.20
CA VAL A 110 10.79 -3.94 12.66
C VAL A 110 10.61 -4.09 14.17
N LEU A 111 10.72 -5.31 14.69
CA LEU A 111 10.55 -5.59 16.12
C LEU A 111 11.71 -5.07 16.98
N SER A 112 12.94 -5.05 16.48
CA SER A 112 14.10 -4.55 17.23
C SER A 112 14.16 -3.02 17.26
N SER A 113 13.73 -2.37 16.16
CA SER A 113 13.76 -0.91 16.04
C SER A 113 12.50 -0.24 16.58
N TRP A 114 11.55 -1.01 17.14
CA TRP A 114 10.23 -0.53 17.52
C TRP A 114 10.26 0.63 18.55
N ASN A 115 11.17 0.55 19.53
CA ASN A 115 11.43 1.59 20.53
C ASN A 115 12.21 2.81 19.97
N GLU A 116 12.74 2.69 18.76
CA GLU A 116 13.63 3.66 18.10
C GLU A 116 12.97 4.21 16.84
N ALA A 117 11.63 4.36 16.86
CA ALA A 117 10.90 4.96 15.75
C ALA A 117 11.50 6.35 15.41
N PRO A 118 12.08 6.52 14.20
CA PRO A 118 12.75 7.76 13.85
C PRO A 118 11.74 8.91 13.80
N ALA A 119 12.24 10.14 13.98
CA ALA A 119 11.45 11.32 13.70
C ALA A 119 11.06 11.31 12.21
N LEU A 120 9.78 11.59 11.93
CA LEU A 120 9.26 11.64 10.57
C LEU A 120 9.91 12.82 9.82
N SER A 121 10.49 12.53 8.65
CA SER A 121 10.92 13.55 7.70
C SER A 121 9.71 14.32 7.15
N GLU A 122 9.97 15.42 6.45
CA GLU A 122 8.91 16.18 5.77
C GLU A 122 8.21 15.35 4.68
N ALA A 123 8.98 14.53 3.95
CA ALA A 123 8.43 13.60 2.98
C ALA A 123 7.53 12.55 3.66
N ASP A 124 7.96 11.96 4.78
CA ASP A 124 7.15 10.99 5.52
C ASP A 124 5.82 11.59 5.99
N LYS A 125 5.85 12.82 6.51
CA LYS A 125 4.63 13.55 6.91
C LYS A 125 3.70 13.78 5.72
N THR A 126 4.26 14.15 4.58
CA THR A 126 3.48 14.35 3.34
C THR A 126 2.84 13.05 2.87
N VAL A 127 3.57 11.92 2.89
CA VAL A 127 3.02 10.60 2.56
C VAL A 127 1.88 10.23 3.52
N LEU A 128 2.06 10.46 4.81
CA LEU A 128 1.06 10.19 5.83
C LEU A 128 -0.21 11.04 5.62
N ASP A 129 -0.07 12.33 5.38
CA ASP A 129 -1.19 13.24 5.15
C ASP A 129 -1.94 12.89 3.86
N ARG A 130 -1.22 12.53 2.79
CA ARG A 130 -1.83 12.06 1.55
C ARG A 130 -2.58 10.75 1.72
N TYR A 131 -2.01 9.81 2.47
CA TYR A 131 -2.69 8.56 2.82
C TYR A 131 -3.99 8.83 3.58
N ARG A 132 -3.95 9.66 4.64
CA ARG A 132 -5.13 10.02 5.42
C ARG A 132 -6.19 10.70 4.55
N THR A 133 -5.78 11.63 3.69
CA THR A 133 -6.67 12.31 2.75
C THR A 133 -7.36 11.30 1.83
N PHE A 134 -6.60 10.42 1.19
CA PHE A 134 -7.16 9.39 0.31
C PHE A 134 -8.13 8.45 1.04
N MET A 135 -7.83 8.05 2.28
CA MET A 135 -8.74 7.19 3.08
C MET A 135 -10.08 7.85 3.42
N THR A 136 -10.19 9.18 3.32
CA THR A 136 -11.47 9.92 3.48
C THR A 136 -12.24 10.09 2.17
N MET A 137 -11.65 9.73 1.04
CA MET A 137 -12.30 9.87 -0.27
C MET A 137 -13.21 8.68 -0.57
N ASP A 138 -14.38 8.96 -1.12
CA ASP A 138 -15.37 7.94 -1.46
C ASP A 138 -15.34 7.58 -2.95
N GLY A 139 -15.71 6.33 -3.24
CA GLY A 139 -16.14 5.92 -4.57
C GLY A 139 -15.05 5.93 -5.63
N PHE A 140 -13.86 5.41 -5.29
CA PHE A 140 -12.80 5.13 -6.26
C PHE A 140 -13.33 4.28 -7.42
N GLN A 141 -13.13 4.78 -8.65
CA GLN A 141 -13.48 4.11 -9.90
C GLN A 141 -12.49 4.57 -10.96
N SER A 142 -11.87 3.64 -11.67
CA SER A 142 -10.93 3.97 -12.76
C SER A 142 -11.62 4.80 -13.84
N LEU A 143 -10.94 5.86 -14.29
CA LEU A 143 -11.34 6.67 -15.44
C LEU A 143 -10.59 6.27 -16.72
N ALA A 144 -9.58 5.41 -16.60
CA ALA A 144 -8.84 4.90 -17.75
C ALA A 144 -9.61 3.76 -18.41
N LYS A 145 -9.41 3.63 -19.72
CA LYS A 145 -9.89 2.47 -20.46
C LYS A 145 -9.00 1.28 -20.09
N PRO A 146 -9.56 0.08 -19.81
CA PRO A 146 -8.76 -1.11 -19.59
C PRO A 146 -7.88 -1.39 -20.81
N SER A 147 -6.57 -1.28 -20.65
CA SER A 147 -5.58 -1.54 -21.70
C SER A 147 -4.23 -1.88 -21.08
N VAL A 148 -3.28 -2.37 -21.88
CA VAL A 148 -1.89 -2.61 -21.43
C VAL A 148 -1.13 -1.32 -21.13
N HIS A 149 -1.72 -0.17 -21.49
CA HIS A 149 -1.17 1.17 -21.28
C HIS A 149 -1.89 1.95 -20.17
N GLU A 150 -2.83 1.31 -19.44
CA GLU A 150 -3.49 1.92 -18.30
C GLU A 150 -2.44 2.36 -17.25
N PRO A 151 -2.43 3.63 -16.83
CA PRO A 151 -1.45 4.13 -15.90
C PRO A 151 -1.75 3.55 -14.51
N MET A 152 -0.81 2.77 -13.98
CA MET A 152 -1.01 2.08 -12.72
C MET A 152 -0.64 3.00 -11.54
N PRO A 153 -1.56 3.24 -10.59
CA PRO A 153 -1.26 4.11 -9.45
C PRO A 153 -0.10 3.59 -8.59
N SER A 154 0.63 4.53 -7.96
CA SER A 154 1.74 4.24 -7.05
C SER A 154 1.25 3.73 -5.69
N PHE A 155 0.62 2.55 -5.64
CA PHE A 155 0.03 1.92 -4.43
C PHE A 155 1.00 1.75 -3.25
N HIS A 156 2.31 1.76 -3.50
CA HIS A 156 3.30 1.67 -2.46
C HIS A 156 3.26 2.87 -1.48
N TYR A 157 2.80 4.05 -1.90
CA TYR A 157 2.58 5.17 -0.97
C TYR A 157 1.41 4.91 -0.02
N LEU A 158 0.38 4.16 -0.44
CA LEU A 158 -0.68 3.72 0.48
C LEU A 158 -0.13 2.76 1.53
N LEU A 159 0.72 1.82 1.12
CA LEU A 159 1.38 0.90 2.05
C LEU A 159 2.32 1.63 3.01
N SER A 160 3.07 2.61 2.53
CA SER A 160 3.95 3.43 3.35
C SER A 160 3.17 4.31 4.33
N GLY A 161 2.10 4.97 3.87
CA GLY A 161 1.21 5.76 4.74
C GLY A 161 0.56 4.91 5.82
N HIS A 162 0.10 3.71 5.48
CA HIS A 162 -0.44 2.78 6.48
C HIS A 162 0.59 2.38 7.54
N ARG A 163 1.84 2.11 7.13
CA ARG A 163 2.94 1.84 8.07
C ARG A 163 3.24 3.05 8.96
N LEU A 164 3.18 4.26 8.42
CA LEU A 164 3.35 5.50 9.20
C LEU A 164 2.26 5.66 10.27
N VAL A 165 0.99 5.36 9.93
CA VAL A 165 -0.10 5.35 10.92
C VAL A 165 0.15 4.30 12.02
N MET A 166 0.59 3.09 11.66
CA MET A 166 0.96 2.08 12.65
C MET A 166 2.09 2.57 13.57
N LEU A 167 3.09 3.28 13.02
CA LEU A 167 4.18 3.82 13.81
C LEU A 167 3.72 4.90 14.80
N GLU A 168 2.82 5.80 14.39
CA GLU A 168 2.24 6.79 15.31
C GLU A 168 1.47 6.11 16.45
N ALA A 169 0.62 5.14 16.11
CA ALA A 169 -0.16 4.39 17.11
C ALA A 169 0.74 3.64 18.10
N LEU A 170 1.85 3.06 17.63
CA LEU A 170 2.83 2.41 18.51
C LEU A 170 3.54 3.40 19.43
N ARG A 171 3.89 4.60 18.93
CA ARG A 171 4.51 5.66 19.75
C ARG A 171 3.57 6.17 20.83
N GLU A 172 2.28 6.30 20.52
CA GLU A 172 1.26 6.66 21.50
C GLU A 172 1.07 5.54 22.53
N ALA A 173 1.00 4.29 22.06
CA ALA A 173 0.88 3.11 22.91
C ALA A 173 2.07 2.96 23.86
N ASP A 174 3.30 3.26 23.45
CA ASP A 174 4.48 3.23 24.34
C ASP A 174 4.40 4.24 25.49
N GLY A 175 3.61 5.30 25.34
CA GLY A 175 3.26 6.21 26.43
C GLY A 175 2.48 5.55 27.58
N GLU A 176 1.69 4.50 27.29
CA GLU A 176 0.76 3.86 28.24
C GLU A 176 0.98 2.36 28.49
N ILE A 177 1.35 1.58 27.47
CA ILE A 177 1.41 0.12 27.48
C ILE A 177 2.75 -0.40 28.00
N LEU A 178 3.87 0.31 27.75
CA LEU A 178 5.20 -0.11 28.23
C LEU A 178 5.50 0.18 29.70
N LYS A 179 4.65 0.93 30.40
CA LYS A 179 4.73 1.03 31.86
C LYS A 179 4.16 -0.21 32.56
N ARG A 180 3.49 -1.11 31.83
CA ARG A 180 3.00 -2.37 32.39
C ARG A 180 4.03 -3.45 32.09
N PRO A 181 4.70 -4.02 33.10
CA PRO A 181 5.64 -5.11 32.85
C PRO A 181 4.91 -6.24 32.12
N PHE A 182 5.54 -6.75 31.06
CA PHE A 182 5.10 -7.84 30.17
C PHE A 182 4.76 -9.18 30.89
N GLY A 183 4.77 -9.23 32.22
CA GLY A 183 4.56 -10.44 33.02
C GLY A 183 3.10 -10.86 33.25
N CYS A 184 2.10 -10.07 32.85
CA CYS A 184 0.72 -10.32 33.28
C CYS A 184 -0.19 -11.01 32.21
N TRP A 185 0.34 -11.37 31.03
CA TRP A 185 -0.46 -11.97 29.95
C TRP A 185 -0.67 -13.51 30.04
N ARG A 186 -0.14 -14.19 31.06
CA ARG A 186 -0.20 -15.67 31.15
C ARG A 186 -0.60 -16.28 32.49
N ALA A 187 -1.24 -15.55 33.40
CA ALA A 187 -1.76 -16.15 34.63
C ALA A 187 -3.25 -15.83 34.81
N PRO A 188 -4.12 -16.83 35.03
CA PRO A 188 -5.46 -16.57 35.52
C PRO A 188 -5.33 -16.06 36.96
N SER A 189 -5.70 -14.79 37.14
CA SER A 189 -6.16 -14.19 38.40
C SER A 189 -5.21 -14.24 39.62
N ILE A 190 -4.91 -13.05 40.15
CA ILE A 190 -4.52 -12.72 41.55
C ILE A 190 -3.06 -12.27 41.80
N VAL A 191 -2.06 -12.59 40.97
CA VAL A 191 -0.66 -12.22 41.28
C VAL A 191 -0.10 -11.11 40.38
N CYS A 192 -0.70 -9.92 40.40
CA CYS A 192 -0.08 -8.71 39.83
C CYS A 192 -0.06 -7.51 40.82
N ALA A 193 -0.35 -7.72 42.11
CA ALA A 193 -0.49 -6.62 43.08
C ALA A 193 0.75 -6.32 43.96
N LEU A 194 1.88 -7.01 43.79
CA LEU A 194 3.03 -6.87 44.71
C LEU A 194 4.37 -6.73 43.97
N SER A 195 4.54 -5.68 43.16
CA SER A 195 5.88 -5.15 42.90
C SER A 195 5.85 -3.64 42.69
N TRP A 196 5.24 -2.93 43.63
CA TRP A 196 5.45 -1.50 43.78
C TRP A 196 5.59 -1.15 45.25
N SER A 197 6.80 -1.30 45.77
CA SER A 197 7.23 -0.60 46.98
C SER A 197 8.71 -0.29 46.87
N GLY A 198 9.01 0.94 46.49
CA GLY A 198 10.33 1.52 46.68
C GLY A 198 10.68 1.50 48.16
N ARG A 199 11.61 0.62 48.53
CA ARG A 199 12.57 0.75 49.63
C ARG A 199 13.42 -0.51 49.65
N ILE A 200 14.73 -0.36 49.54
CA ILE A 200 15.68 -1.41 49.94
C ILE A 200 15.95 -1.16 51.42
N PRO A 201 15.45 -1.97 52.37
CA PRO A 201 16.09 -2.10 53.66
C PRO A 201 17.07 -3.27 53.62
N SER A 202 18.26 -3.00 54.17
CA SER A 202 19.28 -3.97 54.49
C SER A 202 18.71 -5.21 55.19
N LEU A 203 19.06 -6.41 54.72
CA LEU A 203 18.85 -7.64 55.48
C LEU A 203 20.19 -8.18 55.96
N ALA A 204 20.48 -7.80 57.20
CA ALA A 204 21.36 -8.55 58.06
C ALA A 204 20.68 -9.89 58.45
N LYS A 205 21.46 -10.97 58.30
CA LYS A 205 21.71 -12.01 59.32
C LYS A 205 20.56 -12.96 59.77
N TRP A 206 20.67 -14.24 59.38
CA TRP A 206 20.89 -15.47 60.22
C TRP A 206 20.18 -16.72 59.67
N SER A 207 20.92 -17.81 59.45
CA SER A 207 21.03 -18.90 60.45
C SER A 207 21.76 -20.14 59.88
N THR A 208 22.80 -20.57 60.58
CA THR A 208 23.36 -21.94 60.51
C THR A 208 23.51 -22.40 61.95
N TRP A 209 22.69 -23.36 62.38
CA TRP A 209 22.92 -24.25 63.53
C TRP A 209 21.95 -25.44 63.41
N ARG A 210 22.41 -26.56 62.83
CA ARG A 210 22.47 -27.86 63.51
C ARG A 210 23.37 -28.81 62.73
#